data_AF-A0A7T6XTW1-F1
#
_entry.id   AF-A0A7T6XTW1-F1
#
_cell.length_a   1.000
_cell.length_b   1.000
_cell.length_c   1.000
_cell.angle_alpha   90.00
_cell.angle_beta   90.00
_cell.angle_gamma   90.00
#
_symmetry.space_group_name_H-M   'P 1'
#
loop_
_entity.id
_entity.type
_entity.pdbx_description
1 polymer ?
#
loop_
_entity_poly.entity_id
_entity_poly.type
_entity_poly.pdbx_seq_one_letter_code
_entity_poly.pdbx_strand_id
1 'polypeptide(L)'
;MKRLQLQRWSSSVLSPRARTVNRLHQHIYGQRYQSTALPVQTRDDQTTSIFESAPLDDQLTQIVKDSHIRHSQLQYPSPPVEAARQSAKLAALHARLYLPSRLPIETLARTLVDASADPNPNFNNASLATLGHDLLSYYATEHLICTYPRLPLTVIFAAMYAYAGPKTLAAMAREWGVDLAALPGGEVDPGLLQFQRLEPGTELPSGPTHPTTRPYEAQKNWRKTVTSKIFYDDEFGDPLKGIKQSAAGVTTEQASAEFVRAVMGAIYLHAGRAAAKRFFEQHFLSRHLNISELFNFQAPARDLTRLCARESFERPVAKIISETGRKSRHPVFVVGIFSGQDKLGEGAGASLMEGRERAAVAALKGWYLYSPLSVRVPSAMEEPSAAPWKPVHVDLGEVIV
;
A
#
# COMPACT_ATOMS: atom_id res chain seq x y z
N MET A 1 -17.03 -46.49 -13.36
CA MET A 1 -15.76 -47.14 -12.96
C MET A 1 -14.87 -47.32 -14.18
N LYS A 2 -13.75 -46.60 -14.25
CA LYS A 2 -12.50 -46.99 -14.93
C LYS A 2 -11.45 -45.95 -14.53
N ARG A 3 -10.53 -46.38 -13.66
CA ARG A 3 -9.46 -45.59 -13.04
C ARG A 3 -8.33 -45.39 -14.05
N LEU A 4 -7.85 -44.15 -14.23
CA LEU A 4 -6.57 -43.87 -14.85
C LEU A 4 -5.52 -43.67 -13.76
N GLN A 5 -4.45 -44.45 -13.85
CA GLN A 5 -3.37 -44.53 -12.87
C GLN A 5 -2.40 -43.34 -13.01
N LEU A 6 -2.09 -42.73 -11.87
CA LEU A 6 -1.00 -41.78 -11.69
C LEU A 6 0.35 -42.51 -11.77
N GLN A 7 1.21 -42.13 -12.70
CA GLN A 7 2.63 -42.49 -12.63
C GLN A 7 3.40 -41.44 -11.81
N ARG A 8 3.98 -41.95 -10.74
CA ARG A 8 4.96 -41.31 -9.87
C ARG A 8 6.32 -41.91 -10.21
N TRP A 9 7.39 -41.13 -10.00
CA TRP A 9 8.83 -41.45 -9.94
C TRP A 9 9.59 -40.49 -10.88
N SER A 10 10.67 -39.82 -10.49
CA SER A 10 11.50 -39.92 -9.29
C SER A 10 12.38 -38.69 -9.17
N SER A 11 12.63 -38.32 -7.92
CA SER A 11 13.71 -37.51 -7.37
C SER A 11 15.06 -37.56 -8.10
N SER A 12 15.66 -36.38 -8.31
CA SER A 12 17.11 -36.20 -8.24
C SER A 12 17.43 -34.82 -7.66
N VAL A 13 17.55 -34.77 -6.33
CA VAL A 13 18.17 -33.68 -5.59
C VAL A 13 19.65 -34.05 -5.48
N LEU A 14 20.55 -33.24 -6.03
CA LEU A 14 21.98 -33.34 -5.75
C LEU A 14 22.61 -31.95 -5.60
N SER A 15 22.79 -31.55 -4.35
CA SER A 15 24.03 -30.94 -3.85
C SER A 15 24.09 -31.28 -2.35
N PRO A 16 25.26 -31.63 -1.76
CA PRO A 16 26.24 -30.60 -1.39
C PRO A 16 27.75 -31.02 -1.35
N ARG A 17 28.62 -30.05 -1.67
CA ARG A 17 29.80 -29.56 -0.91
C ARG A 17 30.88 -30.54 -0.38
N ALA A 18 32.11 -30.45 -0.92
CA ALA A 18 33.41 -30.62 -0.21
C ALA A 18 34.57 -29.98 -1.01
N ARG A 19 35.13 -28.84 -0.55
CA ARG A 19 36.47 -28.62 0.06
C ARG A 19 37.73 -28.82 -0.83
N THR A 20 38.32 -27.68 -1.20
CA THR A 20 39.74 -27.25 -1.10
C THR A 20 40.88 -28.27 -1.27
N VAL A 21 41.68 -28.15 -2.35
CA VAL A 21 43.17 -28.16 -2.32
C VAL A 21 43.72 -27.36 -3.52
N ASN A 22 44.73 -26.52 -3.25
CA ASN A 22 45.54 -25.70 -4.16
C ASN A 22 46.51 -26.52 -5.03
N ARG A 23 46.86 -25.94 -6.21
CA ARG A 23 48.04 -26.10 -7.10
C ARG A 23 47.56 -26.29 -8.55
N LEU A 24 47.95 -25.56 -9.59
CA LEU A 24 49.04 -24.61 -9.85
C LEU A 24 48.63 -23.67 -11.01
N HIS A 25 49.16 -22.46 -10.97
CA HIS A 25 49.41 -21.49 -12.04
C HIS A 25 49.23 -21.97 -13.49
N GLN A 26 48.43 -21.25 -14.25
CA GLN A 26 48.80 -20.83 -15.60
C GLN A 26 48.14 -19.49 -15.93
N HIS A 27 48.99 -18.48 -16.15
CA HIS A 27 48.66 -17.13 -16.57
C HIS A 27 48.14 -17.13 -18.01
N ILE A 28 46.97 -16.54 -18.24
CA ILE A 28 46.63 -15.90 -19.52
C ILE A 28 46.04 -14.53 -19.21
N TYR A 29 46.74 -13.51 -19.68
CA TYR A 29 46.40 -12.10 -19.57
C TYR A 29 45.12 -11.78 -20.37
N GLY A 30 44.03 -11.43 -19.68
CA GLY A 30 42.87 -10.77 -20.26
C GLY A 30 42.92 -9.28 -19.94
N GLN A 31 43.13 -8.45 -20.97
CA GLN A 31 43.22 -7.00 -20.85
C GLN A 31 41.94 -6.40 -20.28
N ARG A 32 42.08 -5.69 -19.15
CA ARG A 32 41.10 -4.72 -18.65
C ARG A 32 41.24 -3.45 -19.49
N TYR A 33 40.17 -3.05 -20.20
CA TYR A 33 40.05 -1.68 -20.66
C TYR A 33 39.62 -0.81 -19.46
N GLN A 34 40.60 -0.19 -18.81
CA GLN A 34 40.37 0.96 -17.94
C GLN A 34 40.48 2.22 -18.81
N SER A 35 39.39 2.96 -18.92
CA SER A 35 39.34 4.28 -19.54
C SER A 35 39.97 5.30 -18.60
N THR A 36 41.23 5.65 -18.84
CA THR A 36 41.88 6.84 -18.28
C THR A 36 41.85 7.95 -19.33
N ALA A 37 41.11 9.03 -19.07
CA ALA A 37 41.20 10.26 -19.85
C ALA A 37 42.59 10.88 -19.66
N LEU A 38 43.23 11.29 -20.75
CA LEU A 38 44.49 12.05 -20.73
C LEU A 38 44.22 13.55 -20.93
N PRO A 39 45.08 14.43 -20.39
CA PRO A 39 44.86 15.87 -20.41
C PRO A 39 45.24 16.49 -21.76
N VAL A 40 44.55 17.59 -22.04
CA VAL A 40 44.77 18.53 -23.14
C VAL A 40 46.23 18.98 -23.21
N GLN A 41 46.86 18.83 -24.38
CA GLN A 41 48.05 19.59 -24.76
C GLN A 41 47.84 20.24 -26.13
N THR A 42 48.20 21.52 -26.17
CA THR A 42 48.05 22.49 -27.24
C THR A 42 49.13 22.36 -28.32
N ARG A 43 48.68 22.52 -29.58
CA ARG A 43 49.34 23.14 -30.77
C ARG A 43 50.76 22.70 -31.16
N ASP A 44 50.92 22.21 -32.39
CA ASP A 44 51.33 23.08 -33.51
C ASP A 44 51.09 22.43 -34.88
N ASP A 45 50.86 23.31 -35.86
CA ASP A 45 50.44 23.06 -37.24
C ASP A 45 51.46 22.29 -38.08
N GLN A 46 50.97 21.42 -38.99
CA GLN A 46 51.30 21.51 -40.41
C GLN A 46 50.38 20.59 -41.25
N THR A 47 49.89 21.18 -42.34
CA THR A 47 48.85 20.74 -43.25
C THR A 47 49.36 19.75 -44.31
N THR A 48 48.54 18.75 -44.67
CA THR A 48 47.96 18.52 -46.03
C THR A 48 47.80 17.03 -46.42
N SER A 49 46.62 16.79 -47.01
CA SER A 49 46.25 15.72 -47.97
C SER A 49 45.90 14.32 -47.43
N ILE A 50 44.60 14.02 -47.37
CA ILE A 50 43.86 13.15 -48.32
C ILE A 50 42.45 12.97 -47.72
N PHE A 51 41.47 13.69 -48.28
CA PHE A 51 40.05 13.47 -47.99
C PHE A 51 39.50 12.51 -49.05
N GLU A 52 39.30 11.26 -48.66
CA GLU A 52 38.41 10.33 -49.34
C GLU A 52 37.06 10.41 -48.63
N SER A 53 36.07 10.95 -49.33
CA SER A 53 34.74 11.29 -48.84
C SER A 53 33.88 10.04 -48.62
N ALA A 54 33.74 9.63 -47.36
CA ALA A 54 32.71 8.72 -46.85
C ALA A 54 32.17 9.26 -45.50
N PRO A 55 30.91 9.00 -45.12
CA PRO A 55 30.11 9.87 -44.26
C PRO A 55 30.43 9.66 -42.77
N LEU A 56 31.54 10.21 -42.30
CA LEU A 56 31.88 10.26 -40.87
C LEU A 56 31.23 11.47 -40.16
N ASP A 57 30.75 12.45 -40.92
CA ASP A 57 30.12 13.66 -40.38
C ASP A 57 28.74 13.38 -39.77
N ASP A 58 27.95 12.43 -40.30
CA ASP A 58 26.64 12.11 -39.74
C ASP A 58 26.75 11.44 -38.37
N GLN A 59 27.72 10.53 -38.18
CA GLN A 59 27.93 9.88 -36.88
C GLN A 59 28.49 10.86 -35.84
N LEU A 60 29.44 11.72 -36.22
CA LEU A 60 29.99 12.73 -35.31
C LEU A 60 28.96 13.81 -34.98
N THR A 61 28.17 14.27 -35.95
CA THR A 61 27.08 15.21 -35.68
C THR A 61 25.98 14.59 -34.84
N GLN A 62 25.70 13.29 -34.98
CA GLN A 62 24.77 12.57 -34.12
C GLN A 62 25.30 12.44 -32.68
N ILE A 63 26.58 12.12 -32.49
CA ILE A 63 27.24 12.10 -31.18
C ILE A 63 27.21 13.49 -30.52
N VAL A 64 27.49 14.54 -31.29
CA VAL A 64 27.44 15.93 -30.79
C VAL A 64 26.01 16.32 -30.44
N LYS A 65 25.02 16.01 -31.28
CA LYS A 65 23.59 16.23 -30.98
C LYS A 65 23.15 15.47 -29.73
N ASP A 66 23.51 14.21 -29.60
CA ASP A 66 23.20 13.37 -28.43
C ASP A 66 23.87 13.93 -27.16
N SER A 67 25.09 14.46 -27.28
CA SER A 67 25.76 15.13 -26.16
C SER A 67 25.03 16.40 -25.72
N HIS A 68 24.57 17.23 -26.65
CA HIS A 68 23.78 18.43 -26.35
C HIS A 68 22.41 18.08 -25.76
N ILE A 69 21.75 17.04 -26.28
CA ILE A 69 20.48 16.53 -25.73
C ILE A 69 20.67 16.08 -24.29
N ARG A 70 21.70 15.27 -23.99
CA ARG A 70 21.99 14.83 -22.62
C ARG A 70 22.28 15.99 -21.68
N HIS A 71 23.10 16.96 -22.11
CA HIS A 71 23.36 18.16 -21.32
C HIS A 71 22.11 19.01 -21.04
N SER A 72 21.18 19.08 -21.99
CA SER A 72 19.88 19.75 -21.78
C SER A 72 18.95 18.95 -20.86
N GLN A 73 18.95 17.62 -20.95
CA GLN A 73 18.12 16.73 -20.12
C GLN A 73 18.53 16.76 -18.64
N LEU A 74 19.84 16.89 -18.38
CA LEU A 74 20.39 17.04 -17.02
C LEU A 74 19.92 18.31 -16.28
N GLN A 75 19.40 19.31 -17.00
CA GLN A 75 18.91 20.55 -16.39
C GLN A 75 17.48 20.42 -15.85
N TYR A 76 16.71 19.44 -16.35
CA TYR A 76 15.33 19.27 -15.93
C TYR A 76 15.22 18.39 -14.67
N PRO A 77 14.32 18.73 -13.72
CA PRO A 77 14.09 17.93 -12.52
C PRO A 77 13.46 16.56 -12.83
N SER A 78 12.66 16.50 -13.90
CA SER A 78 11.91 15.32 -14.33
C SER A 78 12.01 15.16 -15.86
N PRO A 79 11.81 13.94 -16.41
CA PRO A 79 11.94 13.69 -17.83
C PRO A 79 10.86 14.42 -18.65
N PRO A 80 11.18 14.83 -19.89
CA PRO A 80 10.20 15.50 -20.74
C PRO A 80 9.04 14.56 -21.10
N VAL A 81 7.84 15.13 -21.26
CA VAL A 81 6.61 14.38 -21.53
C VAL A 81 6.72 13.48 -22.77
N GLU A 82 7.45 13.92 -23.79
CA GLU A 82 7.67 13.16 -25.03
C GLU A 82 8.45 11.85 -24.81
N ALA A 83 9.37 11.84 -23.83
CA ALA A 83 10.14 10.64 -23.48
C ALA A 83 9.26 9.50 -22.97
N ALA A 84 8.07 9.81 -22.43
CA ALA A 84 7.12 8.80 -21.95
C ALA A 84 6.69 7.82 -23.05
N ARG A 85 6.57 8.30 -24.31
CA ARG A 85 6.17 7.45 -25.45
C ARG A 85 7.24 6.44 -25.85
N GLN A 86 8.50 6.72 -25.55
CA GLN A 86 9.64 5.88 -25.91
C GLN A 86 9.97 4.85 -24.82
N SER A 87 9.39 4.98 -23.62
CA SER A 87 9.66 4.09 -22.49
C SER A 87 8.94 2.75 -22.63
N ALA A 88 9.73 1.67 -22.74
CA ALA A 88 9.22 0.31 -22.68
C ALA A 88 8.68 -0.07 -21.30
N LYS A 89 9.23 0.51 -20.22
CA LYS A 89 8.80 0.24 -18.84
C LYS A 89 7.38 0.73 -18.58
N LEU A 90 7.05 1.94 -19.07
CA LEU A 90 5.69 2.48 -18.96
C LEU A 90 4.67 1.67 -19.74
N ALA A 91 5.00 1.28 -20.97
CA ALA A 91 4.13 0.43 -21.77
C ALA A 91 3.87 -0.93 -21.09
N ALA A 92 4.93 -1.52 -20.50
CA ALA A 92 4.81 -2.77 -19.75
C ALA A 92 3.96 -2.60 -18.47
N LEU A 93 4.13 -1.50 -17.73
CA LEU A 93 3.33 -1.19 -16.54
C LEU A 93 1.85 -1.01 -16.89
N HIS A 94 1.56 -0.24 -17.94
CA HIS A 94 0.20 0.01 -18.43
C HIS A 94 -0.53 -1.29 -18.78
N ALA A 95 0.14 -2.17 -19.52
CA ALA A 95 -0.39 -3.48 -19.88
C ALA A 95 -0.56 -4.41 -18.66
N ARG A 96 0.42 -4.42 -17.74
CA ARG A 96 0.42 -5.30 -16.55
C ARG A 96 -0.74 -4.98 -15.60
N LEU A 97 -1.05 -3.70 -15.42
CA LEU A 97 -2.14 -3.24 -14.56
C LEU A 97 -3.51 -3.22 -15.27
N TYR A 98 -3.54 -3.67 -16.53
CA TYR A 98 -4.74 -3.67 -17.37
C TYR A 98 -5.44 -2.30 -17.39
N LEU A 99 -4.64 -1.23 -17.54
CA LEU A 99 -5.15 0.14 -17.49
C LEU A 99 -6.04 0.44 -18.71
N PRO A 100 -7.06 1.30 -18.55
CA PRO A 100 -7.93 1.66 -19.67
C PRO A 100 -7.12 2.35 -20.78
N SER A 101 -7.43 2.02 -22.03
CA SER A 101 -6.77 2.62 -23.21
C SER A 101 -6.98 4.13 -23.33
N ARG A 102 -7.97 4.69 -22.64
CA ARG A 102 -8.20 6.14 -22.53
C ARG A 102 -7.17 6.86 -21.67
N LEU A 103 -6.47 6.14 -20.79
CA LEU A 103 -5.39 6.70 -19.97
C LEU A 103 -4.12 6.76 -20.83
N PRO A 104 -3.64 7.97 -21.20
CA PRO A 104 -2.44 8.12 -21.99
C PRO A 104 -1.20 7.79 -21.15
N ILE A 105 -0.13 7.34 -21.83
CA ILE A 105 1.14 6.94 -21.21
C ILE A 105 1.83 8.14 -20.56
N GLU A 106 1.61 9.34 -21.09
CA GLU A 106 2.08 10.61 -20.57
C GLU A 106 1.52 10.92 -19.17
N THR A 107 0.22 10.68 -18.95
CA THR A 107 -0.37 10.83 -17.61
C THR A 107 0.17 9.77 -16.66
N LEU A 108 0.40 8.55 -17.15
CA LEU A 108 1.01 7.49 -16.34
C LEU A 108 2.43 7.86 -15.91
N ALA A 109 3.24 8.42 -16.80
CA ALA A 109 4.58 8.94 -16.48
C ALA A 109 4.50 10.00 -15.37
N ARG A 110 3.54 10.93 -15.47
CA ARG A 110 3.31 11.95 -14.43
C ARG A 110 3.04 11.35 -13.05
N THR A 111 2.36 10.20 -12.96
CA THR A 111 2.09 9.55 -11.65
C THR A 111 3.36 9.10 -10.92
N LEU A 112 4.45 8.84 -11.67
CA LEU A 112 5.75 8.39 -11.14
C LEU A 112 6.68 9.54 -10.75
N VAL A 113 6.30 10.79 -11.02
CA VAL A 113 7.06 11.98 -10.62
C VAL A 113 6.50 12.52 -9.32
N ASP A 114 7.19 12.26 -8.22
CA ASP A 114 6.81 12.74 -6.89
C ASP A 114 6.97 14.26 -6.76
N ALA A 115 6.19 14.88 -5.86
CA ALA A 115 6.31 16.31 -5.57
C ALA A 115 7.72 16.72 -5.11
N SER A 116 8.46 15.81 -4.48
CA SER A 116 9.85 16.00 -4.06
C SER A 116 10.86 15.99 -5.20
N ALA A 117 10.55 15.33 -6.32
CA ALA A 117 11.39 15.33 -7.51
C ALA A 117 11.17 16.59 -8.35
N ASP A 118 9.91 16.99 -8.54
CA ASP A 118 9.54 18.17 -9.31
C ASP A 118 8.64 19.12 -8.49
N PRO A 119 9.13 20.33 -8.15
CA PRO A 119 8.34 21.29 -7.38
C PRO A 119 7.17 21.87 -8.19
N ASN A 120 7.15 21.71 -9.52
CA ASN A 120 6.09 22.24 -10.36
C ASN A 120 4.81 21.38 -10.27
N PRO A 121 3.67 21.95 -9.84
CA PRO A 121 2.41 21.20 -9.69
C PRO A 121 1.87 20.60 -10.99
N ASN A 122 2.28 21.13 -12.15
CA ASN A 122 1.83 20.64 -13.45
C ASN A 122 2.50 19.31 -13.86
N PHE A 123 3.71 19.06 -13.36
CA PHE A 123 4.52 17.89 -13.74
C PHE A 123 4.62 16.85 -12.63
N ASN A 124 4.26 17.20 -11.39
CA ASN A 124 4.22 16.25 -10.29
C ASN A 124 2.87 15.53 -10.14
N ASN A 125 2.90 14.46 -9.33
CA ASN A 125 1.77 13.58 -9.04
C ASN A 125 0.88 14.06 -7.87
N ALA A 126 1.23 15.14 -7.16
CA ALA A 126 0.58 15.56 -5.92
C ALA A 126 -0.95 15.71 -6.06
N SER A 127 -1.40 16.43 -7.08
CA SER A 127 -2.83 16.66 -7.33
C SER A 127 -3.60 15.38 -7.65
N LEU A 128 -2.98 14.47 -8.40
CA LEU A 128 -3.54 13.15 -8.71
C LEU A 128 -3.60 12.27 -7.47
N ALA A 129 -2.56 12.33 -6.63
CA ALA A 129 -2.47 11.60 -5.39
C ALA A 129 -3.55 12.04 -4.40
N THR A 130 -3.83 13.35 -4.25
CA THR A 130 -4.93 13.84 -3.42
C THR A 130 -6.28 13.29 -3.87
N LEU A 131 -6.58 13.37 -5.17
CA LEU A 131 -7.84 12.85 -5.70
C LEU A 131 -7.97 11.32 -5.51
N GLY A 132 -6.90 10.58 -5.81
CA GLY A 132 -6.91 9.14 -5.64
C GLY A 132 -6.98 8.72 -4.18
N HIS A 133 -6.39 9.49 -3.28
CA HIS A 133 -6.50 9.31 -1.84
C HIS A 133 -7.96 9.37 -1.38
N ASP A 134 -8.67 10.43 -1.75
CA ASP A 134 -10.08 10.61 -1.40
C ASP A 134 -10.94 9.45 -1.94
N LEU A 135 -10.67 9.01 -3.17
CA LEU A 135 -11.39 7.88 -3.79
C LEU A 135 -11.12 6.55 -3.08
N LEU A 136 -9.86 6.24 -2.75
CA LEU A 136 -9.50 5.02 -2.01
C LEU A 136 -10.14 5.02 -0.62
N SER A 137 -10.06 6.16 0.08
CA SER A 137 -10.65 6.33 1.41
C SER A 137 -12.17 6.17 1.36
N TYR A 138 -12.83 6.77 0.37
CA TYR A 138 -14.27 6.64 0.16
C TYR A 138 -14.68 5.19 -0.13
N TYR A 139 -14.06 4.54 -1.11
CA TYR A 139 -14.42 3.18 -1.52
C TYR A 139 -14.13 2.12 -0.46
N ALA A 140 -13.01 2.24 0.25
CA ALA A 140 -12.68 1.32 1.34
C ALA A 140 -13.62 1.51 2.54
N THR A 141 -13.95 2.76 2.90
CA THR A 141 -14.85 3.05 4.03
C THR A 141 -16.27 2.60 3.74
N GLU A 142 -16.81 2.88 2.54
CA GLU A 142 -18.16 2.42 2.18
C GLU A 142 -18.25 0.89 2.21
N HIS A 143 -17.22 0.21 1.73
CA HIS A 143 -17.17 -1.24 1.72
C HIS A 143 -17.14 -1.78 3.15
N LEU A 144 -16.27 -1.25 4.02
CA LEU A 144 -16.15 -1.70 5.40
C LEU A 144 -17.45 -1.50 6.19
N ILE A 145 -18.09 -0.33 6.07
CA ILE A 145 -19.34 -0.03 6.80
C ILE A 145 -20.49 -0.88 6.29
N CYS A 146 -20.61 -1.08 4.97
CA CYS A 146 -21.70 -1.89 4.42
C CYS A 146 -21.53 -3.38 4.69
N THR A 147 -20.28 -3.87 4.68
CA THR A 147 -19.97 -5.29 4.97
C THR A 147 -20.01 -5.60 6.46
N TYR A 148 -19.58 -4.67 7.32
CA TYR A 148 -19.54 -4.83 8.78
C TYR A 148 -20.17 -3.60 9.49
N PRO A 149 -21.51 -3.50 9.52
CA PRO A 149 -22.21 -2.30 10.02
C PRO A 149 -22.03 -2.04 11.52
N ARG A 150 -21.55 -3.03 12.29
CA ARG A 150 -21.35 -2.96 13.74
C ARG A 150 -19.89 -2.74 14.14
N LEU A 151 -18.99 -2.54 13.18
CA LEU A 151 -17.56 -2.53 13.46
C LEU A 151 -17.18 -1.34 14.37
N PRO A 152 -16.43 -1.56 15.47
CA PRO A 152 -15.90 -0.48 16.29
C PRO A 152 -15.04 0.49 15.47
N LEU A 153 -15.12 1.78 15.76
CA LEU A 153 -14.47 2.80 14.95
C LEU A 153 -12.94 2.69 14.96
N THR A 154 -12.36 2.27 16.09
CA THR A 154 -10.92 1.99 16.18
C THR A 154 -10.48 0.85 15.26
N VAL A 155 -11.35 -0.14 15.06
CA VAL A 155 -11.11 -1.26 14.15
C VAL A 155 -11.34 -0.85 12.70
N ILE A 156 -12.31 0.05 12.43
CA ILE A 156 -12.47 0.67 11.11
C ILE A 156 -11.19 1.41 10.70
N PHE A 157 -10.62 2.24 11.58
CA PHE A 157 -9.36 2.94 11.29
C PHE A 157 -8.20 1.98 11.00
N ALA A 158 -8.05 0.92 11.80
CA ALA A 158 -7.03 -0.10 11.58
C ALA A 158 -7.24 -0.86 10.26
N ALA A 159 -8.50 -1.19 9.93
CA ALA A 159 -8.84 -1.87 8.68
C ALA A 159 -8.60 -0.96 7.47
N MET A 160 -8.97 0.31 7.56
CA MET A 160 -8.68 1.34 6.57
C MET A 160 -7.18 1.47 6.31
N TYR A 161 -6.38 1.54 7.38
CA TYR A 161 -4.92 1.57 7.27
C TYR A 161 -4.36 0.28 6.64
N ALA A 162 -4.97 -0.88 6.91
CA ALA A 162 -4.55 -2.14 6.32
C ALA A 162 -4.92 -2.29 4.82
N TYR A 163 -5.98 -1.61 4.34
CA TYR A 163 -6.35 -1.60 2.92
C TYR A 163 -5.64 -0.51 2.12
N ALA A 164 -5.58 0.72 2.64
CA ALA A 164 -5.15 1.91 1.90
C ALA A 164 -4.03 2.71 2.61
N GLY A 165 -3.45 2.17 3.69
CA GLY A 165 -2.35 2.81 4.40
C GLY A 165 -1.02 2.75 3.63
N PRO A 166 -0.09 3.68 3.88
CA PRO A 166 1.11 3.87 3.07
C PRO A 166 1.98 2.61 2.95
N LYS A 167 2.09 1.82 4.02
CA LYS A 167 2.85 0.57 4.01
C LYS A 167 2.27 -0.48 3.05
N THR A 168 0.95 -0.53 2.94
CA THR A 168 0.24 -1.48 2.07
C THR A 168 0.35 -1.04 0.62
N LEU A 169 0.17 0.25 0.34
CA LEU A 169 0.36 0.84 -0.97
C LEU A 169 1.81 0.68 -1.46
N ALA A 170 2.79 0.85 -0.59
CA ALA A 170 4.20 0.61 -0.90
C ALA A 170 4.50 -0.87 -1.21
N ALA A 171 3.77 -1.81 -0.60
CA ALA A 171 3.86 -3.22 -0.97
C ALA A 171 3.21 -3.47 -2.34
N MET A 172 2.06 -2.87 -2.62
CA MET A 172 1.38 -2.97 -3.91
C MET A 172 2.23 -2.39 -5.05
N ALA A 173 2.86 -1.23 -4.87
CA ALA A 173 3.75 -0.65 -5.87
C ALA A 173 4.91 -1.60 -6.25
N ARG A 174 5.45 -2.32 -5.25
CA ARG A 174 6.48 -3.35 -5.47
C ARG A 174 5.92 -4.58 -6.18
N GLU A 175 4.72 -5.03 -5.82
CA GLU A 175 4.00 -6.13 -6.52
C GLU A 175 3.72 -5.78 -7.99
N TRP A 176 3.46 -4.50 -8.28
CA TRP A 176 3.26 -3.99 -9.64
C TRP A 176 4.55 -3.89 -10.45
N GLY A 177 5.72 -4.13 -9.84
CA GLY A 177 7.02 -4.07 -10.50
C GLY A 177 7.46 -2.65 -10.83
N VAL A 178 7.16 -1.69 -9.95
CA VAL A 178 7.66 -0.31 -10.06
C VAL A 178 9.03 -0.22 -9.43
N ASP A 179 10.02 0.09 -10.25
CA ASP A 179 11.40 0.29 -9.83
C ASP A 179 11.63 1.74 -9.40
N LEU A 180 12.53 1.93 -8.42
CA LEU A 180 12.88 3.25 -7.89
C LEU A 180 14.04 3.85 -8.69
N ALA A 181 13.96 5.15 -9.00
CA ALA A 181 15.11 5.90 -9.47
C ALA A 181 16.12 6.10 -8.34
N ALA A 182 17.41 6.12 -8.66
CA ALA A 182 18.46 6.39 -7.68
C ALA A 182 18.44 7.87 -7.23
N LEU A 183 18.28 8.77 -8.20
CA LEU A 183 18.13 10.20 -8.02
C LEU A 183 17.08 10.71 -9.03
N PRO A 184 16.33 11.76 -8.70
CA PRO A 184 15.45 12.42 -9.67
C PRO A 184 16.28 13.16 -10.72
N GLY A 185 15.80 13.17 -11.96
CA GLY A 185 16.45 13.89 -13.05
C GLY A 185 15.82 13.62 -14.41
N GLY A 186 15.99 14.57 -15.34
CA GLY A 186 15.42 14.49 -16.69
C GLY A 186 16.02 13.43 -17.61
N GLU A 187 17.18 12.87 -17.25
CA GLU A 187 17.82 11.76 -17.97
C GLU A 187 17.24 10.38 -17.64
N VAL A 188 16.50 10.29 -16.54
CA VAL A 188 15.99 9.02 -16.02
C VAL A 188 14.77 8.59 -16.85
N ASP A 189 14.70 7.29 -17.15
CA ASP A 189 13.53 6.70 -17.82
C ASP A 189 12.24 7.04 -17.02
N PRO A 190 11.21 7.64 -17.66
CA PRO A 190 9.97 8.01 -16.99
C PRO A 190 9.18 6.82 -16.44
N GLY A 191 9.56 5.58 -16.77
CA GLY A 191 9.01 4.36 -16.15
C GLY A 191 9.56 4.02 -14.75
N LEU A 192 10.42 4.87 -14.18
CA LEU A 192 10.96 4.73 -12.82
C LEU A 192 10.26 5.71 -11.87
N LEU A 193 10.04 5.30 -10.62
CA LEU A 193 9.52 6.18 -9.57
C LEU A 193 10.61 7.16 -9.13
N GLN A 194 10.39 8.45 -9.37
CA GLN A 194 11.34 9.52 -9.11
C GLN A 194 10.91 10.32 -7.88
N PHE A 195 11.78 10.42 -6.88
CA PHE A 195 11.58 11.21 -5.67
C PHE A 195 12.93 11.57 -5.07
N GLN A 196 13.01 12.69 -4.34
CA GLN A 196 14.20 13.03 -3.59
C GLN A 196 14.23 12.18 -2.32
N ARG A 197 15.22 11.29 -2.19
CA ARG A 197 15.31 10.40 -1.03
C ARG A 197 15.72 11.18 0.22
N LEU A 198 15.02 10.92 1.32
CA LEU A 198 15.41 11.42 2.63
C LEU A 198 16.66 10.69 3.15
N GLU A 199 17.62 11.45 3.67
CA GLU A 199 18.83 10.88 4.28
C GLU A 199 18.49 10.04 5.53
N PRO A 200 19.09 8.85 5.68
CA PRO A 200 18.91 8.02 6.87
C PRO A 200 19.31 8.78 8.15
N GLY A 201 18.48 8.68 9.20
CA GLY A 201 18.72 9.38 10.47
C GLY A 201 18.11 10.79 10.55
N THR A 202 17.50 11.28 9.48
CA THR A 202 16.70 12.51 9.55
C THR A 202 15.46 12.29 10.42
N GLU A 203 15.29 13.10 11.46
CA GLU A 203 14.07 13.06 12.27
C GLU A 203 12.89 13.56 11.44
N LEU A 204 11.91 12.67 11.21
CA LEU A 204 10.65 13.07 10.62
C LEU A 204 9.85 13.88 11.66
N PRO A 205 9.33 15.06 11.31
CA PRO A 205 8.44 15.79 12.20
C PRO A 205 7.24 14.91 12.53
N SER A 206 7.15 14.49 13.80
CA SER A 206 6.10 13.62 14.33
C SER A 206 4.87 14.41 14.79
N GLY A 207 4.91 15.73 14.66
CA GLY A 207 3.82 16.65 15.00
C GLY A 207 3.14 17.24 13.76
N PRO A 208 1.92 17.77 13.93
CA PRO A 208 1.28 18.56 12.90
C PRO A 208 2.12 19.80 12.62
N THR A 209 2.44 20.02 11.35
CA THR A 209 3.24 21.16 10.90
C THR A 209 2.38 22.40 10.61
N HIS A 210 1.05 22.28 10.70
CA HIS A 210 0.08 23.36 10.60
C HIS A 210 -0.69 23.53 11.91
N PRO A 211 -1.24 24.73 12.18
CA PRO A 211 -2.15 24.91 13.30
C PRO A 211 -3.36 23.99 13.11
N THR A 212 -3.47 22.95 13.93
CA THR A 212 -4.67 22.12 13.86
C THR A 212 -5.85 22.93 14.38
N THR A 213 -7.04 22.63 13.87
CA THR A 213 -8.30 23.15 14.40
C THR A 213 -8.66 22.53 15.75
N ARG A 214 -7.82 21.61 16.27
CA ARG A 214 -8.06 20.90 17.51
C ARG A 214 -7.82 21.83 18.70
N PRO A 215 -8.79 21.99 19.61
CA PRO A 215 -8.58 22.78 20.81
C PRO A 215 -7.53 22.13 21.73
N TYR A 216 -6.72 22.97 22.39
CA TYR A 216 -5.71 22.56 23.38
C TYR A 216 -4.64 21.60 22.87
N GLU A 217 -4.28 21.64 21.59
CA GLU A 217 -3.27 20.75 21.01
C GLU A 217 -1.90 20.81 21.71
N ALA A 218 -1.53 21.98 22.26
CA ALA A 218 -0.28 22.13 23.01
C ALA A 218 -0.16 21.13 24.19
N GLN A 219 -1.29 20.69 24.75
CA GLN A 219 -1.32 19.74 25.85
C GLN A 219 -1.31 18.29 25.33
N LYS A 220 -0.12 17.84 24.93
CA LYS A 220 0.13 16.49 24.37
C LYS A 220 -0.28 15.33 25.30
N ASN A 221 -0.32 15.56 26.61
CA ASN A 221 -0.61 14.52 27.61
C ASN A 221 -2.10 14.27 27.80
N TRP A 222 -2.96 15.07 27.18
CA TRP A 222 -4.40 14.92 27.34
C TRP A 222 -4.93 13.77 26.50
N ARG A 223 -5.86 13.02 27.09
CA ARG A 223 -6.50 11.89 26.40
C ARG A 223 -7.35 12.42 25.23
N LYS A 224 -7.02 11.99 24.02
CA LYS A 224 -7.83 12.22 22.82
C LYS A 224 -8.95 11.17 22.74
N THR A 225 -10.19 11.61 22.58
CA THR A 225 -11.34 10.70 22.42
C THR A 225 -11.44 10.20 20.99
N VAL A 226 -12.02 9.02 20.78
CA VAL A 226 -12.20 8.46 19.43
C VAL A 226 -13.04 9.39 18.55
N THR A 227 -14.11 9.98 19.10
CA THR A 227 -14.94 10.98 18.41
C THR A 227 -14.14 12.20 17.97
N SER A 228 -13.19 12.68 18.78
CA SER A 228 -12.33 13.80 18.38
C SER A 228 -11.46 13.47 17.17
N LYS A 229 -11.07 12.20 17.01
CA LYS A 229 -10.23 11.77 15.89
C LYS A 229 -10.95 11.90 14.54
N ILE A 230 -12.25 11.61 14.50
CA ILE A 230 -13.05 11.68 13.27
C ILE A 230 -13.00 13.09 12.64
N PHE A 231 -12.96 14.13 13.47
CA PHE A 231 -13.02 15.52 13.01
C PHE A 231 -11.65 16.16 12.78
N TYR A 232 -10.65 15.76 13.56
CA TYR A 232 -9.36 16.48 13.63
C TYR A 232 -8.16 15.68 13.16
N ASP A 233 -8.30 14.36 13.06
CA ASP A 233 -7.23 13.47 12.61
C ASP A 233 -7.49 13.03 11.16
N ASP A 234 -6.51 12.33 10.59
CA ASP A 234 -6.54 11.74 9.26
C ASP A 234 -7.57 10.59 9.17
N GLU A 235 -7.85 10.07 7.97
CA GLU A 235 -8.82 8.96 7.81
C GLU A 235 -8.43 7.67 8.56
N PHE A 236 -7.16 7.54 8.94
CA PHE A 236 -6.64 6.43 9.74
C PHE A 236 -6.68 6.70 11.26
N GLY A 237 -7.17 7.86 11.70
CA GLY A 237 -7.19 8.27 13.11
C GLY A 237 -5.81 8.66 13.67
N ASP A 238 -4.87 8.98 12.78
CA ASP A 238 -3.54 9.51 13.05
C ASP A 238 -3.55 11.05 12.94
N PRO A 239 -2.74 11.78 13.73
CA PRO A 239 -2.69 13.24 13.62
C PRO A 239 -2.30 13.68 12.20
N LEU A 240 -2.97 14.70 11.68
CA LEU A 240 -2.69 15.25 10.36
C LEU A 240 -1.21 15.63 10.26
N LYS A 241 -0.52 15.01 9.30
CA LYS A 241 0.83 15.40 8.89
C LYS A 241 0.64 16.60 7.97
N GLY A 242 1.19 17.76 8.30
CA GLY A 242 0.99 18.91 7.44
C GLY A 242 1.74 18.79 6.12
N ILE A 243 1.46 19.71 5.21
CA ILE A 243 1.97 19.68 3.84
C ILE A 243 3.49 19.82 3.90
N LYS A 244 4.20 18.76 3.52
CA LYS A 244 5.65 18.84 3.34
C LYS A 244 5.91 19.80 2.17
N GLN A 245 6.87 20.72 2.35
CA GLN A 245 7.34 21.52 1.22
C GLN A 245 7.81 20.57 0.11
N SER A 246 7.45 20.86 -1.13
CA SER A 246 7.78 20.05 -2.31
C SER A 246 9.28 19.89 -2.58
N ALA A 247 10.16 20.50 -1.79
CA ALA A 247 11.61 20.29 -1.88
C ALA A 247 12.19 19.40 -0.76
N ALA A 248 11.38 18.99 0.22
CA ALA A 248 11.85 18.15 1.31
C ALA A 248 11.88 16.67 0.89
N GLY A 249 12.96 15.96 1.21
CA GLY A 249 13.11 14.54 0.87
C GLY A 249 11.99 13.67 1.47
N VAL A 250 11.61 12.64 0.73
CA VAL A 250 10.50 11.73 1.05
C VAL A 250 11.03 10.31 1.29
N THR A 251 10.31 9.53 2.11
CA THR A 251 10.63 8.12 2.32
C THR A 251 10.15 7.30 1.13
N THR A 252 10.83 6.18 0.86
CA THR A 252 10.46 5.28 -0.23
C THR A 252 9.01 4.77 -0.10
N GLU A 253 8.57 4.52 1.14
CA GLU A 253 7.20 4.09 1.45
C GLU A 253 6.17 5.15 1.12
N GLN A 254 6.46 6.43 1.41
CA GLN A 254 5.53 7.52 1.13
C GLN A 254 5.45 7.80 -0.37
N ALA A 255 6.58 7.88 -1.08
CA ALA A 255 6.59 8.13 -2.53
C ALA A 255 5.85 7.02 -3.30
N SER A 256 6.06 5.76 -2.90
CA SER A 256 5.34 4.64 -3.52
C SER A 256 3.83 4.63 -3.20
N ALA A 257 3.44 5.08 -2.00
CA ALA A 257 2.03 5.26 -1.66
C ALA A 257 1.38 6.39 -2.47
N GLU A 258 2.08 7.53 -2.65
CA GLU A 258 1.62 8.66 -3.46
C GLU A 258 1.46 8.27 -4.92
N PHE A 259 2.39 7.48 -5.49
CA PHE A 259 2.24 6.91 -6.82
C PHE A 259 0.96 6.07 -6.98
N VAL A 260 0.69 5.12 -6.06
CA VAL A 260 -0.50 4.27 -6.16
C VAL A 260 -1.79 5.09 -6.08
N ARG A 261 -1.82 6.10 -5.19
CA ARG A 261 -2.91 7.07 -5.11
C ARG A 261 -3.04 7.85 -6.42
N ALA A 262 -1.94 8.35 -6.97
CA ALA A 262 -1.94 9.09 -8.23
C ALA A 262 -2.46 8.27 -9.42
N VAL A 263 -2.14 6.98 -9.49
CA VAL A 263 -2.70 6.06 -10.51
C VAL A 263 -4.22 5.98 -10.39
N MET A 264 -4.74 5.83 -9.18
CA MET A 264 -6.20 5.81 -8.94
C MET A 264 -6.86 7.13 -9.39
N GLY A 265 -6.26 8.27 -9.04
CA GLY A 265 -6.73 9.59 -9.49
C GLY A 265 -6.68 9.76 -11.01
N ALA A 266 -5.61 9.30 -11.65
CA ALA A 266 -5.46 9.36 -13.10
C ALA A 266 -6.49 8.50 -13.84
N ILE A 267 -6.76 7.29 -13.35
CA ILE A 267 -7.82 6.43 -13.90
C ILE A 267 -9.18 7.11 -13.79
N TYR A 268 -9.48 7.73 -12.64
CA TYR A 268 -10.74 8.43 -12.44
C TYR A 268 -10.91 9.61 -13.42
N LEU A 269 -9.87 10.42 -13.62
CA LEU A 269 -9.93 11.57 -14.53
C LEU A 269 -10.12 11.18 -16.01
N HIS A 270 -9.44 10.12 -16.48
CA HIS A 270 -9.46 9.74 -17.89
C HIS A 270 -10.56 8.72 -18.25
N ALA A 271 -10.84 7.76 -17.38
CA ALA A 271 -11.77 6.67 -17.64
C ALA A 271 -13.08 6.78 -16.85
N GLY A 272 -13.16 7.73 -15.90
CA GLY A 272 -14.34 8.00 -15.11
C GLY A 272 -14.51 7.05 -13.92
N ARG A 273 -15.58 7.30 -13.15
CA ARG A 273 -15.89 6.62 -11.89
C ARG A 273 -15.99 5.10 -11.99
N ALA A 274 -16.69 4.60 -13.01
CA ALA A 274 -16.93 3.16 -13.16
C ALA A 274 -15.63 2.37 -13.36
N ALA A 275 -14.65 2.94 -14.09
CA ALA A 275 -13.35 2.32 -14.27
C ALA A 275 -12.52 2.35 -12.98
N ALA A 276 -12.55 3.47 -12.25
CA ALA A 276 -11.86 3.61 -10.97
C ALA A 276 -12.38 2.61 -9.93
N LYS A 277 -13.71 2.46 -9.80
CA LYS A 277 -14.32 1.48 -8.89
C LYS A 277 -13.95 0.03 -9.24
N ARG A 278 -13.98 -0.33 -10.52
CA ARG A 278 -13.51 -1.66 -10.98
C ARG A 278 -12.04 -1.89 -10.66
N PHE A 279 -11.20 -0.89 -10.86
CA PHE A 279 -9.79 -0.96 -10.51
C PHE A 279 -9.58 -1.17 -9.01
N PHE A 280 -10.36 -0.47 -8.17
CA PHE A 280 -10.37 -0.64 -6.72
C PHE A 280 -10.76 -2.06 -6.31
N GLU A 281 -11.85 -2.59 -6.85
CA GLU A 281 -12.32 -3.96 -6.57
C GLU A 281 -11.27 -5.02 -6.96
N GLN A 282 -10.58 -4.82 -8.09
CA GLN A 282 -9.60 -5.78 -8.61
C GLN A 282 -8.27 -5.78 -7.84
N HIS A 283 -7.79 -4.63 -7.38
CA HIS A 283 -6.44 -4.50 -6.81
C HIS A 283 -6.42 -4.34 -5.29
N PHE A 284 -7.43 -3.71 -4.71
CA PHE A 284 -7.48 -3.38 -3.28
C PHE A 284 -8.42 -4.35 -2.55
N LEU A 285 -9.63 -4.54 -3.06
CA LEU A 285 -10.63 -5.41 -2.43
C LEU A 285 -10.31 -6.90 -2.60
N SER A 286 -9.58 -7.27 -3.64
CA SER A 286 -9.12 -8.64 -3.86
C SER A 286 -8.14 -9.14 -2.79
N ARG A 287 -7.54 -8.22 -2.00
CA ARG A 287 -6.64 -8.56 -0.91
C ARG A 287 -7.44 -9.04 0.30
N HIS A 288 -7.05 -10.18 0.87
CA HIS A 288 -7.69 -10.69 2.07
C HIS A 288 -7.15 -9.99 3.33
N LEU A 289 -8.03 -9.35 4.09
CA LEU A 289 -7.76 -8.83 5.42
C LEU A 289 -8.56 -9.62 6.48
N ASN A 290 -7.88 -10.18 7.48
CA ASN A 290 -8.56 -10.80 8.62
C ASN A 290 -8.92 -9.74 9.68
N ILE A 291 -10.13 -9.20 9.58
CA ILE A 291 -10.62 -8.15 10.51
C ILE A 291 -10.73 -8.68 11.95
N SER A 292 -10.90 -10.00 12.14
CA SER A 292 -10.96 -10.58 13.48
C SER A 292 -9.67 -10.39 14.28
N GLU A 293 -8.52 -10.21 13.63
CA GLU A 293 -7.22 -10.01 14.29
C GLU A 293 -6.97 -8.56 14.71
N LEU A 294 -7.75 -7.61 14.17
CA LEU A 294 -7.62 -6.19 14.47
C LEU A 294 -8.25 -5.79 15.81
N PHE A 295 -9.06 -6.67 16.41
CA PHE A 295 -9.72 -6.40 17.69
C PHE A 295 -8.75 -6.54 18.87
N ASN A 296 -8.76 -5.54 19.74
CA ASN A 296 -8.07 -5.58 21.03
C ASN A 296 -9.05 -5.25 22.17
N PHE A 297 -9.40 -6.25 22.97
CA PHE A 297 -10.34 -6.10 24.09
C PHE A 297 -9.59 -6.02 25.41
N GLN A 298 -9.90 -5.01 26.23
CA GLN A 298 -9.33 -4.90 27.58
C GLN A 298 -10.09 -5.71 28.62
N ALA A 299 -11.43 -5.67 28.59
CA ALA A 299 -12.29 -6.29 29.61
C ALA A 299 -13.52 -6.97 29.00
N PRO A 300 -13.36 -8.02 28.18
CA PRO A 300 -14.41 -8.54 27.30
C PRO A 300 -15.67 -9.03 28.06
N ALA A 301 -15.53 -9.60 29.26
CA ALA A 301 -16.68 -10.04 30.05
C ALA A 301 -17.56 -8.87 30.54
N ARG A 302 -16.95 -7.72 30.85
CA ARG A 302 -17.65 -6.51 31.26
C ARG A 302 -18.38 -5.89 30.07
N ASP A 303 -17.68 -5.83 28.94
CA ASP A 303 -18.21 -5.30 27.68
C ASP A 303 -19.41 -6.12 27.20
N LEU A 304 -19.32 -7.47 27.25
CA LEU A 304 -20.43 -8.36 26.91
C LEU A 304 -21.63 -8.21 27.85
N THR A 305 -21.39 -8.00 29.15
CA THR A 305 -22.49 -7.76 30.11
C THR A 305 -23.24 -6.47 29.78
N ARG A 306 -22.52 -5.39 29.42
CA ARG A 306 -23.14 -4.14 28.99
C ARG A 306 -23.87 -4.30 27.65
N LEU A 307 -23.30 -5.06 26.72
CA LEU A 307 -23.97 -5.37 25.46
C LEU A 307 -25.32 -6.07 25.71
N CYS A 308 -25.32 -7.11 26.54
CA CYS A 308 -26.55 -7.83 26.87
C CYS A 308 -27.58 -6.91 27.55
N ALA A 309 -27.12 -6.03 28.46
CA ALA A 309 -28.02 -5.06 29.10
C ALA A 309 -28.60 -4.04 28.11
N ARG A 310 -27.81 -3.58 27.13
CA ARG A 310 -28.24 -2.63 26.09
C ARG A 310 -29.29 -3.26 25.17
N GLU A 311 -29.06 -4.49 24.74
CA GLU A 311 -29.96 -5.23 23.83
C GLU A 311 -31.12 -5.92 24.58
N SER A 312 -31.25 -5.71 25.89
CA SER A 312 -32.27 -6.34 26.74
C SER A 312 -32.23 -7.88 26.76
N PHE A 313 -31.04 -8.45 26.62
CA PHE A 313 -30.81 -9.89 26.78
C PHE A 313 -30.63 -10.26 28.26
N GLU A 314 -30.88 -11.54 28.58
CA GLU A 314 -30.57 -12.07 29.91
C GLU A 314 -29.08 -11.93 30.22
N ARG A 315 -28.76 -11.78 31.51
CA ARG A 315 -27.38 -11.58 31.95
C ARG A 315 -26.50 -12.77 31.52
N PRO A 316 -25.34 -12.54 30.89
CA PRO A 316 -24.50 -13.62 30.38
C PRO A 316 -23.89 -14.43 31.53
N VAL A 317 -24.03 -15.75 31.48
CA VAL A 317 -23.46 -16.71 32.44
C VAL A 317 -22.49 -17.65 31.74
N ALA A 318 -21.28 -17.77 32.27
CA ALA A 318 -20.28 -18.71 31.77
C ALA A 318 -20.52 -20.11 32.34
N LYS A 319 -20.58 -21.12 31.47
CA LYS A 319 -20.76 -22.55 31.80
C LYS A 319 -19.63 -23.36 31.18
N ILE A 320 -19.15 -24.37 31.88
CA ILE A 320 -18.17 -25.33 31.34
C ILE A 320 -18.93 -26.31 30.44
N ILE A 321 -18.56 -26.39 29.16
CA ILE A 321 -19.16 -27.32 28.19
C ILE A 321 -18.45 -28.66 28.25
N SER A 322 -17.13 -28.64 28.21
CA SER A 322 -16.29 -29.84 28.30
C SER A 322 -14.96 -29.50 28.96
N GLU A 323 -14.41 -30.46 29.69
CA GLU A 323 -13.08 -30.32 30.29
C GLU A 323 -12.26 -31.59 30.12
N THR A 324 -10.95 -31.41 29.94
CA THR A 324 -10.01 -32.51 29.90
C THR A 324 -8.70 -32.12 30.58
N GLY A 325 -8.04 -33.10 31.20
CA GLY A 325 -6.71 -32.91 31.77
C GLY A 325 -6.61 -31.90 32.91
N ARG A 326 -7.68 -31.66 33.69
CA ARG A 326 -7.75 -30.63 34.77
C ARG A 326 -6.55 -30.64 35.74
N LYS A 327 -5.99 -31.81 36.03
CA LYS A 327 -4.82 -32.00 36.92
C LYS A 327 -3.51 -32.28 36.17
N SER A 328 -3.43 -31.88 34.90
CA SER A 328 -2.23 -32.01 34.08
C SER A 328 -1.52 -30.66 33.93
N ARG A 329 -0.33 -30.65 33.33
CA ARG A 329 0.38 -29.41 32.98
C ARG A 329 -0.35 -28.59 31.90
N HIS A 330 -1.09 -29.28 31.03
CA HIS A 330 -1.78 -28.70 29.87
C HIS A 330 -3.27 -29.04 29.89
N PRO A 331 -4.03 -28.56 30.89
CA PRO A 331 -5.47 -28.74 30.92
C PRO A 331 -6.13 -27.98 29.76
N VAL A 332 -7.30 -28.45 29.33
CA VAL A 332 -8.13 -27.74 28.34
C VAL A 332 -9.54 -27.63 28.88
N PHE A 333 -9.99 -26.40 29.08
CA PHE A 333 -11.35 -26.07 29.50
C PHE A 333 -12.06 -25.39 28.35
N VAL A 334 -13.16 -25.98 27.89
CA VAL A 334 -14.06 -25.36 26.90
C VAL A 334 -15.21 -24.73 27.67
N VAL A 335 -15.26 -23.40 27.63
CA VAL A 335 -16.25 -22.59 28.33
C VAL A 335 -17.17 -21.94 27.29
N GLY A 336 -18.48 -22.04 27.51
CA GLY A 336 -19.49 -21.33 26.75
C GLY A 336 -20.11 -20.21 27.57
N ILE A 337 -20.42 -19.08 26.95
CA ILE A 337 -21.21 -18.02 27.55
C ILE A 337 -22.62 -18.11 27.02
N PHE A 338 -23.59 -18.18 27.94
CA PHE A 338 -24.99 -18.32 27.64
C PHE A 338 -25.78 -17.11 28.14
N SER A 339 -26.74 -16.64 27.34
CA SER A 339 -27.80 -15.73 27.78
C SER A 339 -29.10 -16.53 27.74
N GLY A 340 -29.63 -16.89 28.91
CA GLY A 340 -30.70 -17.87 29.04
C GLY A 340 -30.31 -19.24 28.47
N GLN A 341 -30.95 -19.61 27.36
CA GLN A 341 -30.71 -20.86 26.64
C GLN A 341 -29.72 -20.70 25.48
N ASP A 342 -29.53 -19.48 24.98
CA ASP A 342 -28.74 -19.22 23.78
C ASP A 342 -27.25 -19.15 24.09
N LYS A 343 -26.45 -19.90 23.32
CA LYS A 343 -24.98 -19.86 23.39
C LYS A 343 -24.47 -18.68 22.56
N LEU A 344 -23.99 -17.63 23.23
CA LEU A 344 -23.46 -16.43 22.58
C LEU A 344 -22.04 -16.64 22.03
N GLY A 345 -21.23 -17.40 22.75
CA GLY A 345 -19.83 -17.62 22.39
C GLY A 345 -19.21 -18.80 23.12
N GLU A 346 -18.14 -19.33 22.57
CA GLU A 346 -17.41 -20.48 23.07
C GLU A 346 -15.90 -20.20 22.98
N GLY A 347 -15.15 -20.63 23.98
CA GLY A 347 -13.71 -20.43 24.05
C GLY A 347 -13.02 -21.54 24.83
N ALA A 348 -11.92 -22.04 24.27
CA ALA A 348 -11.06 -23.01 24.93
C ALA A 348 -9.86 -22.29 25.57
N GLY A 349 -9.52 -22.61 26.82
CA GLY A 349 -8.37 -22.06 27.53
C GLY A 349 -7.66 -23.08 28.42
N ALA A 350 -6.42 -22.79 28.79
CA ALA A 350 -5.66 -23.59 29.76
C ALA A 350 -6.07 -23.27 31.21
N SER A 351 -6.77 -22.17 31.45
CA SER A 351 -7.43 -21.90 32.72
C SER A 351 -8.92 -21.62 32.52
N LEU A 352 -9.72 -21.81 33.59
CA LEU A 352 -11.14 -21.45 33.57
C LEU A 352 -11.36 -19.96 33.27
N MET A 353 -10.47 -19.09 33.77
CA MET A 353 -10.50 -17.65 33.51
C MET A 353 -10.19 -17.32 32.06
N GLU A 354 -9.14 -17.93 31.51
CA GLU A 354 -8.78 -17.76 30.10
C GLU A 354 -9.88 -18.30 29.16
N GLY A 355 -10.46 -19.46 29.46
CA GLY A 355 -11.59 -19.99 28.71
C GLY A 355 -12.78 -19.04 28.71
N ARG A 356 -13.10 -18.46 29.88
CA ARG A 356 -14.16 -17.44 30.02
C ARG A 356 -13.87 -16.18 29.20
N GLU A 357 -12.64 -15.66 29.25
CA GLU A 357 -12.26 -14.45 28.51
C GLU A 357 -12.29 -14.70 27.00
N ARG A 358 -11.75 -15.82 26.53
CA ARG A 358 -11.79 -16.21 25.11
C ARG A 358 -13.21 -16.42 24.61
N ALA A 359 -14.09 -17.03 25.41
CA ALA A 359 -15.50 -17.17 25.08
C ALA A 359 -16.22 -15.82 24.99
N ALA A 360 -15.88 -14.85 25.86
CA ALA A 360 -16.42 -13.50 25.81
C ALA A 360 -15.92 -12.74 24.57
N VAL A 361 -14.64 -12.86 24.24
CA VAL A 361 -14.07 -12.29 23.01
C VAL A 361 -14.75 -12.89 21.77
N ALA A 362 -14.99 -14.20 21.75
CA ALA A 362 -15.69 -14.86 20.65
C ALA A 362 -17.13 -14.34 20.48
N ALA A 363 -17.87 -14.16 21.58
CA ALA A 363 -19.22 -13.58 21.56
C ALA A 363 -19.22 -12.13 21.03
N LEU A 364 -18.29 -11.29 21.51
CA LEU A 364 -18.16 -9.90 21.04
C LEU A 364 -17.75 -9.81 19.58
N LYS A 365 -16.81 -10.66 19.14
CA LYS A 365 -16.42 -10.75 17.73
C LYS A 365 -17.61 -11.20 16.87
N GLY A 366 -18.39 -12.19 17.31
CA GLY A 366 -19.60 -12.61 16.62
C GLY A 366 -20.63 -11.48 16.46
N TRP A 367 -20.75 -10.62 17.48
CA TRP A 367 -21.61 -9.43 17.40
C TRP A 367 -21.09 -8.37 16.41
N TYR A 368 -19.81 -8.00 16.52
CA TYR A 368 -19.23 -6.91 15.73
C TYR A 368 -18.90 -7.29 14.27
N LEU A 369 -18.57 -8.56 14.01
CA LEU A 369 -18.30 -9.09 12.67
C LEU A 369 -19.56 -9.59 11.96
N TYR A 370 -20.75 -9.22 12.45
CA TYR A 370 -21.99 -9.44 11.72
C TYR A 370 -21.90 -8.83 10.32
N SER A 371 -22.18 -9.65 9.31
CA SER A 371 -22.18 -9.24 7.91
C SER A 371 -23.48 -9.68 7.22
N PRO A 372 -24.21 -8.76 6.56
CA PRO A 372 -25.43 -9.11 5.85
C PRO A 372 -25.12 -9.91 4.58
N LEU A 373 -26.00 -10.85 4.20
CA LEU A 373 -25.81 -11.74 3.04
C LEU A 373 -25.68 -10.97 1.71
N SER A 374 -26.43 -9.89 1.54
CA SER A 374 -26.42 -9.05 0.35
C SER A 374 -25.86 -7.67 0.70
N VAL A 375 -24.56 -7.48 0.52
CA VAL A 375 -23.92 -6.18 0.71
C VAL A 375 -24.11 -5.35 -0.56
N ARG A 376 -24.75 -4.19 -0.43
CA ARG A 376 -24.84 -3.20 -1.50
C ARG A 376 -24.25 -1.89 -1.00
N VAL A 377 -23.30 -1.35 -1.76
CA VAL A 377 -22.64 -0.08 -1.44
C VAL A 377 -23.44 1.10 -2.01
N PRO A 378 -23.44 2.27 -1.35
CA PRO A 378 -24.09 3.48 -1.85
C PRO A 378 -23.61 3.91 -3.23
N SER A 379 -22.30 3.77 -3.53
CA SER A 379 -21.75 4.11 -4.85
C SER A 379 -22.38 3.31 -6.00
N ALA A 380 -22.95 2.14 -5.74
CA ALA A 380 -23.64 1.33 -6.74
C ALA A 380 -24.99 1.93 -7.18
N MET A 381 -25.48 2.98 -6.52
CA MET A 381 -26.71 3.70 -6.91
C MET A 381 -26.48 4.70 -8.04
N GLU A 382 -25.22 5.08 -8.26
CA GLU A 382 -24.84 6.07 -9.24
C GLU A 382 -24.68 5.46 -10.66
N GLU A 383 -24.73 4.14 -10.75
CA GLU A 383 -24.68 3.41 -12.02
C GLU A 383 -26.03 3.54 -12.77
N PRO A 384 -26.02 3.70 -14.10
CA PRO A 384 -27.24 4.00 -14.88
C PRO A 384 -28.30 2.89 -14.83
N SER A 385 -27.92 1.65 -14.49
CA SER A 385 -28.79 0.49 -14.36
C SER A 385 -29.04 0.06 -12.91
N ALA A 386 -28.88 0.96 -11.95
CA ALA A 386 -28.99 0.64 -10.53
C ALA A 386 -30.44 0.28 -10.13
N ALA A 387 -30.62 -0.85 -9.45
CA ALA A 387 -31.89 -1.19 -8.80
C ALA A 387 -32.24 -0.16 -7.68
N PRO A 388 -33.50 -0.03 -7.25
CA PRO A 388 -33.88 0.85 -6.15
C PRO A 388 -33.07 0.60 -4.86
N TRP A 389 -32.83 1.65 -4.06
CA TRP A 389 -32.00 1.55 -2.86
C TRP A 389 -32.67 0.66 -1.83
N LYS A 390 -31.91 -0.28 -1.27
CA LYS A 390 -32.33 -1.05 -0.10
C LYS A 390 -31.57 -0.50 1.10
N PRO A 391 -32.26 -0.05 2.17
CA PRO A 391 -31.59 0.44 3.36
C PRO A 391 -30.64 -0.60 3.95
N VAL A 392 -29.42 -0.17 4.27
CA VAL A 392 -28.41 -0.96 4.97
C VAL A 392 -28.65 -0.86 6.47
N HIS A 393 -28.29 -1.91 7.22
CA HIS A 393 -28.36 -1.87 8.68
C HIS A 393 -27.40 -0.82 9.23
N VAL A 394 -27.88 0.05 10.11
CA VAL A 394 -27.09 1.05 10.82
C VAL A 394 -27.11 0.69 12.30
N ASP A 395 -25.94 0.45 12.88
CA ASP A 395 -25.81 0.13 14.30
C ASP A 395 -25.95 1.38 15.18
N LEU A 396 -26.26 1.16 16.46
CA LEU A 396 -26.35 2.20 17.49
C LEU A 396 -24.96 2.64 17.99
N GLY A 397 -23.90 2.01 17.49
CA GLY A 397 -22.50 2.27 17.84
C GLY A 397 -21.91 1.21 18.77
N GLU A 398 -20.61 1.35 19.03
CA GLU A 398 -19.87 0.43 19.91
C GLU A 398 -20.35 0.50 21.37
N VAL A 399 -20.14 -0.59 22.11
CA VAL A 399 -20.50 -0.64 23.54
C VAL A 399 -19.46 0.12 24.34
N ILE A 400 -19.89 1.20 25.01
CA ILE A 400 -19.02 2.04 25.84
C ILE A 400 -19.03 1.53 27.29
N VAL A 401 -17.83 1.29 27.82
CA VAL A 401 -17.61 0.64 29.12
C VAL A 401 -16.83 1.51 30.09
#